data_AF-A0A0F9GWC8-F1
#
_entry.id   AF-A0A0F9GWC8-F1
#
_cell.length_a   1.000
_cell.length_b   1.000
_cell.length_c   1.000
_cell.angle_alpha   90.00
_cell.angle_beta   90.00
_cell.angle_gamma   90.00
#
_symmetry.space_group_name_H-M   'P 1'
#
loop_
_entity.id
_entity.type
_entity.pdbx_description
1 polymer ?
#
loop_
_entity_poly.entity_id
_entity_poly.type
_entity_poly.pdbx_seq_one_letter_code
_entity_poly.pdbx_strand_id
1 'polypeptide(L)'
;MPTNIELTVPDLIPYDGQLYVDRLRRFLNDTVIANILEGVEESDDTTLYEAIRDSMDEINLEFLPATTYTSISQFPWPLLKLGATLQVLIGKGILSARNQLTFNDTGGITVSDYDKYGRYINIFNVLIAKYQRGIRMWKLTANIENAYGDIPSEYRDIGSDNEGLI
;
A
#
# COMPACT_ATOMS: atom_id res chain seq x y z
N MET A 1 -12.28 21.10 11.27
CA MET A 1 -12.50 20.01 12.23
C MET A 1 -13.75 19.29 11.80
N PRO A 2 -13.70 17.98 11.53
CA PRO A 2 -14.90 17.21 11.23
C PRO A 2 -15.84 17.22 12.45
N THR A 3 -17.14 17.32 12.21
CA THR A 3 -18.17 17.46 13.25
C THR A 3 -18.58 16.10 13.83
N ASN A 4 -18.95 16.05 15.11
CA ASN A 4 -19.27 14.86 15.92
C ASN A 4 -20.32 13.87 15.35
N ILE A 5 -21.00 14.20 14.24
CA ILE A 5 -22.00 13.34 13.58
C ILE A 5 -21.35 12.37 12.57
N GLU A 6 -20.11 12.64 12.13
CA GLU A 6 -19.35 11.75 11.24
C GLU A 6 -18.66 10.60 11.98
N LEU A 7 -18.76 10.55 13.32
CA LEU A 7 -18.12 9.55 14.17
C LEU A 7 -19.07 8.43 14.65
N THR A 8 -20.33 8.42 14.21
CA THR A 8 -21.37 7.53 14.77
C THR A 8 -21.74 6.31 13.93
N VAL A 9 -21.05 6.05 12.83
CA VAL A 9 -21.10 4.72 12.18
C VAL A 9 -19.66 4.23 12.02
N PRO A 10 -19.17 3.37 12.91
CA PRO A 10 -17.73 3.11 13.02
C PRO A 10 -17.12 2.43 11.79
N ASP A 11 -17.92 1.74 10.97
CA ASP A 11 -17.37 0.78 10.00
C ASP A 11 -17.97 0.92 8.59
N LEU A 12 -18.45 2.10 8.20
CA LEU A 12 -19.03 2.29 6.87
C LEU A 12 -17.95 2.67 5.86
N ILE A 13 -17.39 1.64 5.21
CA ILE A 13 -16.45 1.80 4.11
C ILE A 13 -17.21 2.40 2.91
N PRO A 14 -16.69 3.46 2.27
CA PRO A 14 -17.25 3.98 1.03
C PRO A 14 -17.43 2.88 -0.03
N TYR A 15 -18.50 2.96 -0.83
CA TYR A 15 -18.82 1.92 -1.82
C TYR A 15 -17.67 1.64 -2.80
N ASP A 16 -16.98 2.69 -3.24
CA ASP A 16 -15.78 2.58 -4.07
C ASP A 16 -14.64 1.88 -3.33
N GLY A 17 -14.43 2.19 -2.05
CA GLY A 17 -13.49 1.50 -1.17
C GLY A 17 -13.77 0.01 -1.02
N GLN A 18 -15.03 -0.37 -0.84
CA GLN A 18 -15.43 -1.77 -0.66
C GLN A 18 -15.03 -2.66 -1.86
N LEU A 19 -15.16 -2.15 -3.09
CA LEU A 19 -14.75 -2.87 -4.29
C LEU A 19 -13.25 -3.25 -4.26
N TYR A 20 -12.42 -2.36 -3.74
CA TYR A 20 -10.98 -2.60 -3.62
C TYR A 20 -10.65 -3.52 -2.45
N VAL A 21 -11.39 -3.43 -1.34
CA VAL A 21 -11.29 -4.36 -0.21
C VAL A 21 -11.58 -5.79 -0.68
N ASP A 22 -12.70 -6.02 -1.36
CA ASP A 22 -13.06 -7.34 -1.90
C ASP A 22 -11.98 -7.88 -2.86
N ARG A 23 -11.39 -6.98 -3.66
CA ARG A 23 -10.33 -7.34 -4.61
C ARG A 23 -9.02 -7.69 -3.91
N LEU A 24 -8.70 -7.01 -2.81
CA LEU A 24 -7.55 -7.31 -1.97
C LEU A 24 -7.76 -8.64 -1.23
N ARG A 25 -8.94 -8.86 -0.65
CA ARG A 25 -9.32 -10.11 0.00
C ARG A 25 -9.16 -11.31 -0.93
N ARG A 26 -9.69 -11.22 -2.15
CA ARG A 26 -9.49 -12.26 -3.19
C ARG A 26 -8.02 -12.47 -3.55
N PHE A 27 -7.20 -11.43 -3.52
CA PHE A 27 -5.77 -11.54 -3.80
C PHE A 27 -5.02 -12.26 -2.68
N LEU A 28 -5.38 -11.99 -1.42
CA LEU A 28 -4.83 -12.66 -0.24
C LEU A 28 -5.35 -14.10 -0.07
N ASN A 29 -6.41 -14.47 -0.80
CA ASN A 29 -7.20 -15.70 -0.57
C ASN A 29 -7.76 -15.79 0.86
N ASP A 30 -8.00 -14.64 1.49
CA ASP A 30 -8.63 -14.57 2.81
C ASP A 30 -10.14 -14.81 2.63
N THR A 31 -10.53 -16.08 2.59
CA THR A 31 -11.93 -16.48 2.45
C THR A 31 -12.24 -17.54 3.49
N VAL A 32 -13.46 -17.52 4.01
CA VAL A 32 -13.95 -18.51 5.00
C VAL A 32 -13.72 -19.95 4.52
N ILE A 33 -13.90 -20.21 3.22
CA ILE A 33 -13.71 -21.54 2.62
C ILE A 33 -12.23 -21.97 2.67
N ALA A 34 -11.29 -21.03 2.50
CA ALA A 34 -9.86 -21.30 2.53
C ALA A 34 -9.32 -21.42 3.96
N ASN A 35 -9.92 -20.71 4.93
CA ASN A 35 -9.54 -20.78 6.34
C ASN A 35 -10.27 -21.94 7.07
N ILE A 36 -9.96 -23.18 6.66
CA ILE A 36 -10.64 -24.41 7.14
C ILE A 36 -10.49 -24.61 8.65
N LEU A 37 -9.42 -24.09 9.26
CA LEU A 37 -9.12 -24.30 10.67
C LEU A 37 -9.90 -23.36 11.59
N GLU A 38 -10.05 -22.10 11.22
CA GLU A 38 -10.75 -21.11 12.06
C GLU A 38 -12.20 -20.87 11.61
N GLY A 39 -12.51 -21.11 10.33
CA GLY A 39 -13.85 -20.91 9.77
C GLY A 39 -14.30 -19.45 9.75
N VAL A 40 -13.36 -18.51 9.83
CA VAL A 40 -13.59 -17.06 9.83
C VAL A 40 -12.62 -16.37 8.88
N GLU A 41 -12.94 -15.15 8.44
CA GLU A 41 -11.99 -14.30 7.72
C GLU A 41 -10.90 -13.86 8.71
N GLU A 42 -9.63 -13.92 8.28
CA GLU A 42 -8.51 -13.55 9.15
C GLU A 42 -8.44 -12.03 9.36
N SER A 43 -8.85 -11.24 8.35
CA SER A 43 -8.80 -9.78 8.37
C SER A 43 -10.17 -9.18 8.07
N ASP A 44 -10.61 -8.29 8.97
CA ASP A 44 -11.84 -7.53 8.81
C ASP A 44 -11.74 -6.53 7.65
N ASP A 45 -12.89 -6.19 7.06
CA ASP A 45 -12.99 -5.27 5.92
C ASP A 45 -12.35 -3.91 6.24
N THR A 46 -12.57 -3.43 7.47
CA THR A 46 -12.02 -2.15 7.95
C THR A 46 -10.49 -2.16 7.96
N THR A 47 -9.88 -3.24 8.45
CA THR A 47 -8.43 -3.41 8.51
C THR A 47 -7.83 -3.46 7.10
N LEU A 48 -8.50 -4.15 6.17
CA LEU A 48 -8.08 -4.18 4.77
C LEU A 48 -8.19 -2.81 4.11
N TYR A 49 -9.24 -2.05 4.42
CA TYR A 49 -9.41 -0.69 3.91
C TYR A 49 -8.35 0.28 4.45
N GLU A 50 -8.06 0.22 5.75
CA GLU A 50 -6.99 1.01 6.38
C GLU A 50 -5.63 0.67 5.76
N ALA A 51 -5.31 -0.61 5.56
CA ALA A 51 -4.08 -1.01 4.89
C ALA A 51 -3.95 -0.45 3.46
N ILE A 52 -5.06 -0.32 2.73
CA ILE A 52 -5.08 0.35 1.42
C ILE A 52 -4.77 1.84 1.58
N ARG A 53 -5.39 2.52 2.55
CA ARG A 53 -5.14 3.94 2.81
C ARG A 53 -3.71 4.23 3.23
N ASP A 54 -3.17 3.42 4.14
CA ASP A 54 -1.77 3.53 4.57
C ASP A 54 -0.81 3.36 3.39
N SER A 55 -1.11 2.44 2.47
CA SER A 55 -0.32 2.30 1.24
C SER A 55 -0.44 3.51 0.31
N MET A 56 -1.60 4.16 0.22
CA MET A 56 -1.75 5.41 -0.54
C MET A 56 -0.91 6.53 0.07
N ASP A 57 -0.95 6.68 1.38
CA ASP A 57 -0.21 7.70 2.13
C ASP A 57 1.30 7.47 2.02
N GLU A 58 1.74 6.21 2.13
CA GLU A 58 3.14 5.82 1.90
C GLU A 58 3.60 6.21 0.49
N ILE A 59 2.82 5.85 -0.54
CA ILE A 59 3.13 6.21 -1.93
C ILE A 59 3.21 7.74 -2.07
N ASN A 60 2.28 8.48 -1.50
CA ASN A 60 2.20 9.93 -1.63
C ASN A 60 3.36 10.65 -0.93
N LEU A 61 3.72 10.22 0.28
CA LEU A 61 4.59 10.97 1.18
C LEU A 61 6.03 10.42 1.24
N GLU A 62 6.22 9.10 1.19
CA GLU A 62 7.56 8.51 1.36
C GLU A 62 8.36 8.41 0.06
N PHE A 63 7.67 8.24 -1.07
CA PHE A 63 8.32 8.12 -2.37
C PHE A 63 8.35 9.47 -3.10
N LEU A 64 9.53 9.88 -3.57
CA LEU A 64 9.71 11.10 -4.36
C LEU A 64 9.37 10.88 -5.85
N PRO A 65 8.84 11.90 -6.55
CA PRO A 65 8.32 13.16 -6.01
C PRO A 65 7.06 12.96 -5.17
N ALA A 66 6.87 13.81 -4.15
CA ALA A 66 5.66 13.77 -3.33
C ALA A 66 4.42 14.07 -4.18
N THR A 67 3.33 13.35 -3.94
CA THR A 67 2.07 13.46 -4.68
C THR A 67 0.90 13.67 -3.73
N THR A 68 -0.21 14.21 -4.24
CA THR A 68 -1.40 14.54 -3.44
C THR A 68 -2.64 13.80 -3.95
N TYR A 69 -2.48 12.53 -4.35
CA TYR A 69 -3.60 11.72 -4.79
C TYR A 69 -4.51 11.40 -3.60
N THR A 70 -5.82 11.57 -3.77
CA THR A 70 -6.82 11.43 -2.71
C THR A 70 -7.76 10.25 -2.95
N SER A 71 -7.92 9.81 -4.19
CA SER A 71 -8.80 8.70 -4.56
C SER A 71 -8.00 7.43 -4.87
N ILE A 72 -8.51 6.28 -4.44
CA ILE A 72 -7.93 4.96 -4.72
C ILE A 72 -7.77 4.73 -6.24
N SER A 73 -8.71 5.25 -7.05
CA SER A 73 -8.71 5.09 -8.51
C SER A 73 -7.56 5.79 -9.22
N GLN A 74 -6.88 6.74 -8.55
CA GLN A 74 -5.71 7.45 -9.11
C GLN A 74 -4.44 6.59 -9.06
N PHE A 75 -4.44 5.53 -8.24
CA PHE A 75 -3.29 4.66 -8.08
C PHE A 75 -3.38 3.43 -8.98
N PRO A 76 -2.27 2.98 -9.57
CA PRO A 76 -2.23 1.70 -10.25
C PRO A 76 -2.51 0.57 -9.27
N TRP A 77 -3.66 -0.12 -9.44
CA TRP A 77 -4.06 -1.23 -8.57
C TRP A 77 -2.96 -2.29 -8.34
N PRO A 78 -2.15 -2.69 -9.35
CA PRO A 78 -1.08 -3.66 -9.12
C PRO A 78 -0.03 -3.23 -8.09
N LEU A 79 0.19 -1.93 -7.90
CA LEU A 79 1.10 -1.40 -6.89
C LEU A 79 0.40 -1.30 -5.54
N LEU A 80 -0.80 -0.74 -5.54
CA LEU A 80 -1.56 -0.51 -4.32
C LEU A 80 -1.89 -1.82 -3.60
N LYS A 81 -2.25 -2.88 -4.34
CA LYS A 81 -2.49 -4.20 -3.74
C LYS A 81 -1.26 -4.78 -3.06
N LEU A 82 -0.05 -4.50 -3.58
CA LEU A 82 1.20 -5.01 -3.00
C LEU A 82 1.54 -4.26 -1.72
N GLY A 83 1.40 -2.94 -1.71
CA GLY A 83 1.61 -2.12 -0.51
C GLY A 83 0.60 -2.46 0.57
N ALA A 84 -0.68 -2.53 0.25
CA ALA A 84 -1.72 -2.93 1.21
C ALA A 84 -1.46 -4.33 1.79
N THR A 85 -1.01 -5.28 0.97
CA THR A 85 -0.61 -6.61 1.45
C THR A 85 0.58 -6.54 2.41
N LEU A 86 1.56 -5.69 2.16
CA LEU A 86 2.69 -5.47 3.07
C LEU A 86 2.21 -4.90 4.41
N GLN A 87 1.31 -3.92 4.41
CA GLN A 87 0.77 -3.35 5.65
C GLN A 87 0.01 -4.39 6.49
N VAL A 88 -0.82 -5.21 5.85
CA VAL A 88 -1.51 -6.34 6.52
C VAL A 88 -0.51 -7.32 7.11
N LEU A 89 0.51 -7.73 6.35
CA LEU A 89 1.53 -8.68 6.81
C LEU A 89 2.35 -8.12 7.98
N ILE A 90 2.68 -6.82 7.98
CA ILE A 90 3.38 -6.17 9.09
C ILE A 90 2.50 -6.20 10.35
N GLY A 91 1.23 -5.80 10.25
CA GLY A 91 0.30 -5.80 11.38
C GLY A 91 0.14 -7.20 12.01
N LYS A 92 -0.08 -8.22 11.17
CA LYS A 92 -0.20 -9.62 11.63
C LYS A 92 1.14 -10.16 12.17
N GLY A 93 2.26 -9.77 11.58
CA GLY A 93 3.60 -10.12 12.05
C GLY A 93 3.88 -9.58 13.46
N ILE A 94 3.50 -8.32 13.74
CA ILE A 94 3.61 -7.72 15.07
C ILE A 94 2.74 -8.48 16.08
N LEU A 95 1.51 -8.83 15.71
CA LEU A 95 0.62 -9.60 16.57
C LEU A 95 1.20 -10.99 16.91
N SER A 96 1.72 -11.70 15.90
CA SER A 96 2.38 -13.00 16.08
C SER A 96 3.58 -12.89 17.03
N ALA A 97 4.44 -11.87 16.84
CA ALA A 97 5.58 -11.63 17.71
C ALA A 97 5.17 -11.35 19.17
N ARG A 98 4.05 -10.65 19.39
CA ARG A 98 3.50 -10.40 20.74
C ARG A 98 2.98 -11.66 21.44
N ASN A 99 2.45 -12.60 20.66
CA ASN A 99 1.82 -13.82 21.17
C ASN A 99 2.80 -15.00 21.30
N GLN A 100 4.07 -14.80 20.94
CA GLN A 100 5.09 -15.84 21.02
C GLN A 100 5.60 -16.00 22.46
N LEU A 101 5.06 -16.99 23.18
CA LEU A 101 5.62 -17.44 24.46
C LEU A 101 6.64 -18.56 24.20
N THR A 102 7.92 -18.31 24.50
CA THR A 102 8.95 -19.36 24.49
C THR A 102 8.81 -20.23 25.74
N PHE A 103 8.11 -21.37 25.62
CA PHE A 103 8.08 -22.38 26.67
C PHE A 103 9.29 -23.30 26.53
N ASN A 104 10.22 -23.26 27.49
CA ASN A 104 11.30 -24.24 27.60
C ASN A 104 10.92 -25.27 28.66
N ASP A 105 10.55 -26.48 28.25
CA ASP A 105 10.41 -27.61 29.15
C ASP A 105 11.79 -28.18 29.53
N THR A 106 11.94 -28.60 30.78
CA THR A 106 13.17 -29.14 31.37
C THR A 106 13.59 -30.48 30.72
N GLY A 107 12.73 -31.05 29.85
CA GLY A 107 12.96 -32.25 29.06
C GLY A 107 13.63 -32.06 27.68
N GLY A 108 14.03 -30.84 27.31
CA GLY A 108 14.87 -30.61 26.11
C GLY A 108 14.18 -30.75 24.75
N ILE A 109 12.85 -30.94 24.72
CA ILE A 109 12.07 -30.92 23.48
C ILE A 109 11.57 -29.49 23.26
N THR A 110 12.30 -28.73 22.45
CA THR A 110 11.79 -27.51 21.85
C THR A 110 10.90 -27.87 20.66
N VAL A 111 9.58 -27.84 20.83
CA VAL A 111 8.65 -27.90 19.69
C VAL A 111 8.64 -26.52 19.03
N SER A 112 9.61 -26.26 18.14
CA SER A 112 9.55 -25.10 17.25
C SER A 112 8.85 -25.50 15.96
N ASP A 113 7.53 -25.31 15.89
CA ASP A 113 6.71 -25.56 14.70
C ASP A 113 6.90 -24.42 13.65
N TYR A 114 8.16 -24.09 13.35
CA TYR A 114 8.54 -22.84 12.69
C TYR A 114 9.32 -23.01 11.38
N ASP A 115 9.28 -24.18 10.75
CA ASP A 115 9.91 -24.41 9.43
C ASP A 115 9.31 -23.54 8.29
N LYS A 116 8.15 -22.91 8.55
CA LYS A 116 7.51 -21.97 7.61
C LYS A 116 8.06 -20.54 7.68
N TYR A 117 8.73 -20.15 8.77
CA TYR A 117 9.19 -18.76 8.99
C TYR A 117 10.21 -18.30 7.94
N GLY A 118 11.17 -19.15 7.57
CA GLY A 118 12.15 -18.82 6.54
C GLY A 118 11.53 -18.55 5.16
N ARG A 119 10.41 -19.22 4.83
CA ARG A 119 9.67 -19.00 3.58
C ARG A 119 8.94 -17.66 3.60
N TYR A 120 8.34 -17.28 4.73
CA TYR A 120 7.65 -15.99 4.88
C TYR A 120 8.60 -14.81 4.74
N ILE A 121 9.79 -14.87 5.35
CA ILE A 121 10.81 -13.81 5.23
C ILE A 121 11.22 -13.62 3.76
N ASN A 122 11.42 -14.72 3.02
CA ASN A 122 11.79 -14.63 1.61
C ASN A 122 10.68 -14.02 0.75
N ILE A 123 9.41 -14.41 0.97
CA ILE A 123 8.27 -13.83 0.25
C ILE A 123 8.14 -12.34 0.57
N PHE A 124 8.28 -11.97 1.84
CA PHE A 124 8.19 -10.57 2.28
C PHE A 124 9.24 -9.68 1.60
N ASN A 125 10.49 -10.12 1.57
CA ASN A 125 11.56 -9.40 0.88
C ASN A 125 11.32 -9.27 -0.64
N VAL A 126 10.77 -10.31 -1.29
CA VAL A 126 10.39 -10.27 -2.71
C VAL A 126 9.26 -9.26 -2.95
N LEU A 127 8.27 -9.20 -2.06
CA LEU A 127 7.15 -8.26 -2.16
C LEU A 127 7.63 -6.82 -1.99
N ILE A 128 8.45 -6.52 -0.97
CA ILE A 128 9.05 -5.20 -0.77
C ILE A 128 9.82 -4.75 -2.01
N ALA A 129 10.71 -5.62 -2.53
CA ALA A 129 11.54 -5.26 -3.69
C ALA A 129 10.70 -4.98 -4.95
N LYS A 130 9.62 -5.76 -5.18
CA LYS A 130 8.70 -5.53 -6.30
C LYS A 130 7.92 -4.23 -6.13
N TYR A 131 7.41 -3.98 -4.93
CA TYR A 131 6.62 -2.79 -4.61
C TYR A 131 7.43 -1.50 -4.76
N GLN A 132 8.60 -1.41 -4.10
CA GLN A 132 9.47 -0.23 -4.16
C GLN A 132 9.95 0.07 -5.58
N ARG A 133 10.33 -0.96 -6.35
CA ARG A 133 10.72 -0.80 -7.76
C ARG A 133 9.55 -0.31 -8.60
N GLY A 134 8.37 -0.88 -8.41
CA GLY A 134 7.16 -0.51 -9.14
C GLY A 134 6.77 0.95 -8.93
N ILE A 135 6.77 1.42 -7.67
CA ILE A 135 6.44 2.82 -7.36
C ILE A 135 7.47 3.77 -7.96
N ARG A 136 8.76 3.49 -7.80
CA ARG A 136 9.82 4.35 -8.36
C ARG A 136 9.71 4.47 -9.88
N MET A 137 9.48 3.36 -10.58
CA MET A 137 9.32 3.38 -12.03
C MET A 137 8.06 4.14 -12.47
N TRP A 138 6.94 3.94 -11.77
CA TRP A 138 5.70 4.65 -12.07
C TRP A 138 5.85 6.16 -11.86
N LYS A 139 6.37 6.58 -10.70
CA LYS A 139 6.59 7.99 -10.39
C LYS A 139 7.62 8.65 -11.30
N LEU A 140 8.70 7.95 -11.65
CA LEU A 140 9.68 8.43 -12.62
C LEU A 140 9.05 8.66 -13.99
N THR A 141 8.27 7.69 -14.47
CA THR A 141 7.58 7.79 -15.77
C THR A 141 6.62 8.97 -15.78
N ALA A 142 5.80 9.11 -14.74
CA ALA A 142 4.88 10.24 -14.60
C ALA A 142 5.60 11.60 -14.57
N ASN A 143 6.76 11.70 -13.91
CA ASN A 143 7.56 12.92 -13.89
C ASN A 143 8.17 13.25 -15.26
N ILE A 144 8.70 12.23 -15.97
CA ILE A 144 9.24 12.41 -17.33
C ILE A 144 8.15 12.86 -18.29
N GLU A 145 6.96 12.26 -18.22
CA GLU A 145 5.80 12.65 -19.04
C GLU A 145 5.41 14.11 -18.81
N ASN A 146 5.40 14.57 -17.55
CA ASN A 146 5.13 15.97 -17.22
C ASN A 146 6.21 16.92 -17.76
N ALA A 147 7.47 16.48 -17.82
CA ALA A 147 8.57 17.30 -18.33
C ALA A 147 8.62 17.39 -19.87
N TYR A 148 8.05 16.42 -20.59
CA TYR A 148 8.17 16.32 -22.05
C TYR A 148 7.27 17.32 -22.83
N GLY A 149 6.42 18.09 -22.15
CA GLY A 149 5.46 19.02 -22.77
C GLY A 149 5.68 20.51 -22.52
N ASP A 150 6.60 20.89 -21.62
CA ASP A 150 6.64 22.25 -21.06
C ASP A 150 8.07 22.78 -20.83
N ILE A 151 8.94 22.62 -21.85
CA ILE A 151 10.19 23.38 -21.91
C ILE A 151 9.94 24.61 -22.79
N PRO A 152 9.55 25.77 -22.22
CA PRO A 152 9.48 27.00 -22.99
C PRO A 152 10.87 27.31 -23.54
N SER A 153 10.95 27.47 -24.86
CA SER A 153 12.18 27.88 -25.52
C SER A 153 12.66 29.22 -24.93
N GLU A 154 13.92 29.26 -24.49
CA GLU A 154 14.60 30.47 -24.00
C GLU A 154 14.61 31.61 -25.05
N TYR A 155 14.38 31.28 -26.32
CA TYR A 155 14.34 32.24 -27.43
C TYR A 155 12.97 32.88 -27.65
N ARG A 156 11.94 32.57 -26.86
CA ARG A 156 10.60 33.15 -27.06
C ARG A 156 10.56 34.66 -26.82
N ASP A 157 11.41 35.18 -25.93
CA ASP A 157 11.38 36.59 -25.52
C ASP A 157 12.43 37.47 -26.22
N ILE A 158 13.36 36.90 -27.01
CA ILE A 158 14.38 37.69 -27.74
C ILE A 158 13.82 38.25 -29.06
N GLY A 159 12.68 37.74 -29.54
CA GLY A 159 12.08 38.15 -30.82
C GLY A 159 11.08 39.32 -30.73
N SER A 160 10.60 39.70 -29.54
CA SER A 160 9.52 40.69 -29.38
C SER A 160 9.98 42.12 -29.12
N ASP A 161 11.28 42.35 -28.91
CA ASP A 161 11.80 43.66 -28.49
C ASP A 161 12.35 44.53 -29.65
N ASN A 162 12.13 44.14 -30.91
CA ASN A 162 12.77 44.81 -32.07
C ASN A 162 11.80 45.40 -33.12
N GLU A 163 10.54 45.67 -32.76
CA GLU A 163 9.56 46.35 -33.65
C GLU A 163 9.32 47.84 -33.32
N GLY A 164 10.32 48.55 -32.77
CA GLY A 164 10.12 49.88 -32.17
C GLY A 164 11.13 50.99 -32.47
N LEU A 165 11.89 50.95 -33.58
CA LEU A 165 12.75 52.07 -33.97
C LEU A 165 12.47 52.52 -35.42
N ILE A 166 11.56 53.50 -35.53
CA ILE A 166 11.45 54.45 -36.64
C ILE A 166 12.26 55.69 -36.26
#